data_AF-A0A4S8RNW2-F1
#
_entry.id   AF-A0A4S8RNW2-F1
#
_cell.length_a   1.000
_cell.length_b   1.000
_cell.length_c   1.000
_cell.angle_alpha   90.00
_cell.angle_beta   90.00
_cell.angle_gamma   90.00
#
_symmetry.space_group_name_H-M   'P 1'
#
loop_
_entity.id
_entity.type
_entity.pdbx_description
1 polymer ?
#
loop_
_entity_poly.entity_id
_entity_poly.type
_entity_poly.pdbx_seq_one_letter_code
_entity_poly.pdbx_strand_id
1 'polypeptide(L)'
;MRKFFLMGLSVAMFVSCSDGDLQIETIDFDSVSVQFCTTPQTTAKNILFKINGTEALILELQSGVLNKGVSGETVTTESSVPSQSQITYRVFSDDVGKNYFCDDFPPVDPVVIDEIEAQDGAVFIETSANEDNTSFVHTISLSGISFVTKSGERITNLSINEFGEVSTTIPTN
;
A
#
# COMPACT_ATOMS: atom_id res chain seq x y z
N MET A 1 -31.97 67.28 -24.49
CA MET A 1 -30.74 66.84 -23.80
C MET A 1 -30.94 66.86 -22.28
N ARG A 2 -30.91 65.69 -21.64
CA ARG A 2 -30.72 65.41 -20.19
C ARG A 2 -30.86 63.88 -20.03
N LYS A 3 -29.78 63.11 -20.23
CA LYS A 3 -28.78 62.62 -19.26
C LYS A 3 -29.36 61.73 -18.15
N PHE A 4 -29.14 60.42 -18.33
CA PHE A 4 -28.81 59.34 -17.38
C PHE A 4 -29.51 59.28 -16.01
N PHE A 5 -30.12 58.13 -15.71
CA PHE A 5 -29.53 57.18 -14.74
C PHE A 5 -30.22 55.81 -14.84
N LEU A 6 -29.52 54.84 -15.45
CA LEU A 6 -29.77 53.41 -15.33
C LEU A 6 -29.18 52.97 -13.99
N MET A 7 -30.02 52.62 -13.01
CA MET A 7 -29.57 52.02 -11.75
C MET A 7 -30.67 51.10 -11.24
N GLY A 8 -30.38 49.81 -11.16
CA GLY A 8 -31.38 48.83 -10.76
C GLY A 8 -30.89 47.39 -10.70
N LEU A 9 -29.87 47.16 -9.86
CA LEU A 9 -29.70 45.92 -9.10
C LEU A 9 -29.29 44.65 -9.87
N SER A 10 -28.05 44.65 -10.35
CA SER A 10 -27.27 43.42 -10.56
C SER A 10 -26.56 43.07 -9.24
N VAL A 11 -27.25 42.40 -8.31
CA VAL A 11 -26.62 41.89 -7.08
C VAL A 11 -27.06 40.45 -6.84
N ALA A 12 -26.05 39.64 -6.54
CA ALA A 12 -26.09 38.31 -5.95
C ALA A 12 -26.41 37.13 -6.87
N MET A 13 -25.44 36.75 -7.70
CA MET A 13 -25.08 35.33 -7.88
C MET A 13 -23.56 35.19 -8.05
N PHE A 14 -22.80 35.55 -7.01
CA PHE A 14 -21.47 34.95 -6.81
C PHE A 14 -21.67 33.73 -5.93
N VAL A 15 -22.29 32.69 -6.49
CA VAL A 15 -22.12 31.34 -5.95
C VAL A 15 -20.74 30.93 -6.42
N SER A 16 -19.69 31.35 -5.71
CA SER A 16 -18.39 30.72 -5.89
C SER A 16 -18.57 29.30 -5.37
N CYS A 17 -18.78 28.35 -6.27
CA CYS A 17 -18.41 26.98 -5.99
C CYS A 17 -16.93 27.05 -5.64
N SER A 18 -16.62 26.98 -4.35
CA SER A 18 -15.31 26.60 -3.87
C SER A 18 -15.18 25.16 -4.30
N ASP A 19 -14.79 24.95 -5.55
CA ASP A 19 -14.33 23.65 -6.03
C ASP A 19 -13.10 23.37 -5.19
N GLY A 20 -13.32 22.61 -4.11
CA GLY A 20 -12.26 22.19 -3.23
C GLY A 20 -11.24 21.53 -4.12
N ASP A 21 -10.02 22.06 -4.11
CA ASP A 21 -8.90 21.55 -4.88
C ASP A 21 -8.78 20.05 -4.61
N LEU A 22 -9.33 19.23 -5.52
CA LEU A 22 -9.29 17.78 -5.44
C LEU A 22 -7.87 17.38 -5.79
N GLN A 23 -6.98 17.48 -4.81
CA GLN A 23 -5.66 16.88 -4.87
C GLN A 23 -5.87 15.37 -4.88
N ILE A 24 -5.81 14.77 -6.07
CA ILE A 24 -5.86 13.32 -6.21
C ILE A 24 -4.56 12.78 -5.63
N GLU A 25 -4.62 12.37 -4.36
CA GLU A 25 -3.51 11.70 -3.70
C GLU A 25 -3.24 10.38 -4.43
N THR A 26 -2.06 10.27 -5.02
CA THR A 26 -1.62 9.07 -5.74
C THR A 26 -0.50 8.45 -4.94
N ILE A 27 -0.70 7.20 -4.51
CA ILE A 27 0.31 6.44 -3.79
C ILE A 27 1.11 5.66 -4.84
N ASP A 28 2.37 6.03 -5.05
CA ASP A 28 3.26 5.46 -6.08
C ASP A 28 4.46 4.73 -5.46
N PHE A 29 4.49 3.42 -5.70
CA PHE A 29 5.56 2.53 -5.26
C PHE A 29 5.96 1.52 -6.36
N ASP A 30 5.60 1.77 -7.62
CA ASP A 30 5.87 0.84 -8.74
C ASP A 30 7.36 0.67 -8.98
N SER A 31 8.15 1.73 -8.78
CA SER A 31 9.61 1.72 -8.97
C SER A 31 10.42 1.31 -7.73
N VAL A 32 9.74 0.92 -6.65
CA VAL A 32 10.36 0.60 -5.36
C VAL A 32 10.37 -0.91 -5.12
N SER A 33 11.53 -1.45 -4.75
CA SER A 33 11.69 -2.86 -4.42
C SER A 33 11.12 -3.20 -3.05
N VAL A 34 10.55 -4.40 -2.93
CA VAL A 34 10.10 -4.96 -1.65
C VAL A 34 11.28 -5.21 -0.70
N GLN A 35 11.05 -4.97 0.59
CA GLN A 35 12.00 -5.18 1.66
C GLN A 35 11.35 -5.96 2.81
N PHE A 36 12.19 -6.65 3.58
CA PHE A 36 11.82 -7.41 4.77
C PHE A 36 13.02 -7.50 5.73
N CYS A 37 12.75 -7.67 7.02
CA CYS A 37 13.78 -7.76 8.05
C CYS A 37 14.31 -9.18 8.23
N THR A 38 13.41 -10.16 8.14
CA THR A 38 13.73 -11.59 8.21
C THR A 38 13.18 -12.29 6.98
N THR A 39 13.83 -13.38 6.56
CA THR A 39 13.37 -14.17 5.42
C THR A 39 11.94 -14.62 5.65
N PRO A 40 11.02 -14.43 4.67
CA PRO A 40 9.63 -14.82 4.82
C PRO A 40 9.46 -16.29 5.22
N GLN A 41 8.49 -16.53 6.09
CA GLN A 41 8.20 -17.82 6.72
C GLN A 41 6.84 -18.33 6.28
N THR A 42 6.74 -19.64 6.02
CA THR A 42 5.49 -20.27 5.58
C THR A 42 4.48 -20.45 6.73
N THR A 43 4.94 -20.48 7.98
CA THR A 43 4.11 -20.78 9.17
C THR A 43 3.96 -19.60 10.14
N ALA A 44 4.38 -18.40 9.75
CA ALA A 44 4.24 -17.19 10.55
C ALA A 44 3.68 -16.04 9.72
N LYS A 45 3.21 -14.99 10.39
CA LYS A 45 2.91 -13.73 9.73
C LYS A 45 4.19 -13.15 9.14
N ASN A 46 4.08 -12.49 7.99
CA ASN A 46 5.20 -11.85 7.32
C ASN A 46 4.93 -10.36 7.16
N ILE A 47 5.92 -9.54 7.50
CA ILE A 47 5.87 -8.09 7.28
C ILE A 47 6.83 -7.78 6.15
N LEU A 48 6.26 -7.25 5.07
CA LEU A 48 6.96 -6.77 3.89
C LEU A 48 6.70 -5.27 3.76
N PHE A 49 7.64 -4.50 3.23
CA PHE A 49 7.45 -3.07 3.07
C PHE A 49 8.19 -2.52 1.87
N LYS A 50 7.69 -1.41 1.33
CA LYS A 50 8.37 -0.54 0.36
C LYS A 50 8.56 0.83 1.00
N ILE A 51 9.69 1.47 0.71
CA ILE A 51 10.06 2.79 1.24
C ILE A 51 10.36 3.71 0.06
N ASN A 52 9.74 4.90 0.04
CA ASN A 52 9.95 5.94 -0.95
C ASN A 52 10.13 7.29 -0.24
N GLY A 53 11.38 7.68 0.04
CA GLY A 53 11.69 8.90 0.78
C GLY A 53 11.03 8.92 2.16
N THR A 54 10.05 9.81 2.33
CA THR A 54 9.27 10.01 3.56
C THR A 54 8.03 9.12 3.68
N GLU A 55 7.81 8.19 2.74
CA GLU A 55 6.61 7.36 2.67
C GLU A 55 6.96 5.87 2.74
N ALA A 56 6.08 5.07 3.33
CA ALA A 56 6.18 3.62 3.30
C ALA A 56 4.82 2.96 3.05
N LEU A 57 4.86 1.88 2.29
CA LEU A 57 3.74 0.97 2.11
C LEU A 57 4.10 -0.37 2.76
N ILE A 58 3.35 -0.73 3.79
CA ILE A 58 3.60 -1.90 4.64
C ILE A 58 2.52 -2.93 4.35
N LEU A 59 2.93 -4.18 4.14
CA LEU A 59 2.07 -5.33 3.93
C LEU A 59 2.32 -6.37 5.03
N GLU A 60 1.29 -6.62 5.84
CA GLU A 60 1.25 -7.75 6.77
C GLU A 60 0.45 -8.89 6.13
N LEU A 61 1.12 -10.02 5.87
CA LEU A 61 0.51 -11.24 5.36
C LEU A 61 0.11 -12.18 6.51
N GLN A 62 -1.07 -12.80 6.42
CA GLN A 62 -1.45 -13.89 7.33
C GLN A 62 -0.45 -15.05 7.32
N SER A 63 -0.36 -15.74 8.45
CA SER A 63 0.38 -17.00 8.54
C SER A 63 -0.20 -18.06 7.58
N GLY A 64 0.65 -18.86 6.96
CA GLY A 64 0.22 -19.95 6.09
C GLY A 64 -0.08 -19.56 4.63
N VAL A 65 -0.17 -18.27 4.30
CA VAL A 65 -0.50 -17.84 2.93
C VAL A 65 0.60 -18.19 1.93
N LEU A 66 1.87 -18.17 2.37
CA LEU A 66 3.02 -18.58 1.56
C LEU A 66 3.23 -20.10 1.54
N ASN A 67 2.36 -20.89 2.20
CA ASN A 67 2.47 -22.34 2.30
C ASN A 67 1.51 -23.10 1.35
N LYS A 68 1.22 -22.53 0.18
CA LYS A 68 0.24 -23.06 -0.78
C LYS A 68 0.86 -23.60 -2.07
N GLY A 69 2.19 -23.51 -2.20
CA GLY A 69 2.91 -23.98 -3.37
C GLY A 69 2.87 -25.50 -3.54
N VAL A 70 2.87 -25.94 -4.79
CA VAL A 70 2.98 -27.34 -5.21
C VAL A 70 4.08 -27.43 -6.26
N SER A 71 5.06 -28.32 -6.08
CA SER A 71 6.16 -28.46 -7.03
C SER A 71 5.65 -28.87 -8.41
N GLY A 72 6.07 -28.13 -9.45
CA GLY A 72 5.61 -28.34 -10.83
C GLY A 72 4.31 -27.63 -11.20
N GLU A 73 3.70 -26.88 -10.28
CA GLU A 73 2.47 -26.11 -10.53
C GLU A 73 2.66 -24.63 -10.15
N THR A 74 1.84 -23.78 -10.75
CA THR A 74 1.66 -22.38 -10.32
C THR A 74 0.33 -22.28 -9.58
N VAL A 75 0.37 -21.89 -8.31
CA VAL A 75 -0.81 -21.78 -7.45
C VAL A 75 -1.04 -20.32 -7.08
N THR A 76 -2.22 -19.79 -7.40
CA THR A 76 -2.64 -18.45 -6.96
C THR A 76 -3.47 -18.56 -5.69
N THR A 77 -3.07 -17.83 -4.66
CA THR A 77 -3.81 -17.72 -3.38
C THR A 77 -4.28 -16.28 -3.20
N GLU A 78 -5.56 -16.11 -2.87
CA GLU A 78 -6.13 -14.81 -2.49
C GLU A 78 -6.09 -14.64 -0.96
N SER A 79 -5.74 -13.44 -0.51
CA SER A 79 -5.77 -13.02 0.89
C SER A 79 -6.49 -11.67 1.00
N SER A 80 -7.69 -11.68 1.58
CA SER A 80 -8.54 -10.48 1.68
C SER A 80 -7.96 -9.43 2.64
N VAL A 81 -8.14 -8.16 2.31
CA VAL A 81 -7.80 -7.00 3.15
C VAL A 81 -9.10 -6.40 3.72
N PRO A 82 -9.18 -6.06 5.01
CA PRO A 82 -8.16 -6.17 6.06
C PRO A 82 -8.18 -7.52 6.81
N SER A 83 -9.08 -8.44 6.45
CA SER A 83 -9.42 -9.56 7.35
C SER A 83 -8.34 -10.63 7.48
N GLN A 84 -7.54 -10.83 6.43
CA GLN A 84 -6.46 -11.82 6.38
C GLN A 84 -5.09 -11.16 6.26
N SER A 85 -4.95 -10.19 5.35
CA SER A 85 -3.76 -9.36 5.23
C SER A 85 -4.12 -7.90 5.53
N GLN A 86 -3.15 -7.13 6.01
CA GLN A 86 -3.32 -5.69 6.20
C GLN A 86 -2.32 -4.94 5.33
N ILE A 87 -2.78 -3.85 4.71
CA ILE A 87 -1.91 -2.88 4.04
C ILE A 87 -2.02 -1.56 4.78
N THR A 88 -0.87 -0.96 5.08
CA THR A 88 -0.78 0.31 5.79
C THR A 88 0.09 1.26 4.99
N TYR A 89 -0.47 2.41 4.63
CA TYR A 89 0.28 3.53 4.08
C TYR A 89 0.69 4.44 5.23
N ARG A 90 1.98 4.78 5.31
CA ARG A 90 2.56 5.52 6.42
C ARG A 90 3.44 6.65 5.91
N VAL A 91 3.28 7.84 6.47
CA VAL A 91 4.04 9.05 6.14
C VAL A 91 4.87 9.46 7.35
N PHE A 92 6.12 9.83 7.09
CA PHE A 92 7.13 10.19 8.08
C PHE A 92 7.51 11.67 7.99
N SER A 93 8.09 12.20 9.07
CA SER A 93 8.55 13.60 9.14
C SER A 93 9.80 13.89 8.29
N ASP A 94 10.57 12.86 7.95
CA ASP A 94 11.80 12.92 7.15
C ASP A 94 12.00 11.55 6.47
N ASP A 95 13.03 11.43 5.64
CA ASP A 95 13.35 10.20 4.92
C ASP A 95 13.53 9.02 5.87
N VAL A 96 12.88 7.90 5.57
CA VAL A 96 12.92 6.69 6.38
C VAL A 96 13.86 5.66 5.77
N GLY A 97 14.63 4.96 6.61
CA GLY A 97 15.52 3.88 6.21
C GLY A 97 14.98 2.51 6.61
N LYS A 98 15.52 1.44 6.01
CA LYS A 98 15.18 0.05 6.37
C LYS A 98 15.37 -0.25 7.87
N ASN A 99 16.39 0.37 8.47
CA ASN A 99 16.72 0.25 9.89
C ASN A 99 15.58 0.71 10.80
N TYR A 100 14.72 1.64 10.35
CA TYR A 100 13.51 2.03 11.07
C TYR A 100 12.60 0.83 11.37
N PHE A 101 12.50 -0.11 10.43
CA PHE A 101 11.65 -1.29 10.54
C PHE A 101 12.37 -2.50 11.15
N CYS A 102 13.69 -2.57 11.01
CA CYS A 102 14.44 -3.81 11.24
C CYS A 102 15.41 -3.80 12.41
N ASP A 103 15.72 -2.63 12.99
CA ASP A 103 16.60 -2.57 14.15
C ASP A 103 15.88 -3.06 15.41
N ASP A 104 16.57 -3.82 16.26
CA ASP A 104 16.05 -4.25 17.56
C ASP A 104 15.64 -3.05 18.44
N PHE A 105 16.32 -1.92 18.24
CA PHE A 105 16.02 -0.63 18.84
C PHE A 105 15.76 0.38 17.71
N PRO A 106 14.50 0.58 17.30
CA PRO A 106 14.18 1.48 16.22
C PRO A 106 14.60 2.92 16.58
N PRO A 107 15.08 3.69 15.60
CA PRO A 107 15.41 5.09 15.82
C PRO A 107 14.16 5.88 16.20
N VAL A 108 14.34 6.95 16.99
CA VAL A 108 13.25 7.86 17.38
C VAL A 108 12.83 8.81 16.25
N ASP A 109 13.70 8.98 15.26
CA ASP A 109 13.48 9.77 14.06
C ASP A 109 13.68 8.89 12.80
N PRO A 110 12.93 9.12 11.72
CA PRO A 110 11.84 10.10 11.62
C PRO A 110 10.58 9.66 12.40
N VAL A 111 9.71 10.60 12.77
CA VAL A 111 8.44 10.30 13.44
C VAL A 111 7.32 10.07 12.44
N VAL A 112 6.34 9.24 12.78
CA VAL A 112 5.13 9.04 11.98
C VAL A 112 4.22 10.26 12.08
N ILE A 113 3.92 10.89 10.95
CA ILE A 113 3.02 12.05 10.88
C ILE A 113 1.63 11.70 10.38
N ASP A 114 1.51 10.67 9.53
CA ASP A 114 0.21 10.09 9.18
C ASP A 114 0.30 8.59 8.93
N GLU A 115 -0.83 7.92 9.13
CA GLU A 115 -0.98 6.49 8.93
C GLU A 115 -2.41 6.18 8.53
N ILE A 116 -2.55 5.39 7.46
CA ILE A 116 -3.83 5.02 6.88
C ILE A 116 -3.82 3.53 6.59
N GLU A 117 -4.73 2.81 7.22
CA GLU A 117 -4.97 1.38 6.97
C GLU A 117 -5.95 1.20 5.82
N ALA A 118 -5.65 0.27 4.91
CA ALA A 118 -6.58 -0.13 3.86
C ALA A 118 -7.82 -0.79 4.47
N GLN A 119 -9.00 -0.42 3.96
CA GLN A 119 -10.29 -0.92 4.42
C GLN A 119 -10.94 -1.93 3.47
N ASP A 120 -10.39 -2.08 2.27
CA ASP A 120 -10.93 -2.96 1.24
C ASP A 120 -9.83 -3.40 0.26
N GLY A 121 -10.11 -4.48 -0.47
CA GLY A 121 -9.26 -5.05 -1.52
C GLY A 121 -8.69 -6.44 -1.20
N ALA A 122 -7.78 -6.90 -2.03
CA ALA A 122 -7.18 -8.22 -1.92
C ALA A 122 -5.70 -8.23 -2.30
N VAL A 123 -4.96 -9.14 -1.66
CA VAL A 123 -3.59 -9.51 -2.02
C VAL A 123 -3.64 -10.85 -2.73
N PHE A 124 -3.08 -10.92 -3.93
CA PHE A 124 -2.90 -12.16 -4.68
C PHE A 124 -1.44 -12.61 -4.57
N ILE A 125 -1.25 -13.89 -4.29
CA ILE A 125 0.07 -14.51 -4.17
C ILE A 125 0.13 -15.63 -5.20
N GLU A 126 0.87 -15.41 -6.27
CA GLU A 126 1.21 -16.46 -7.22
C GLU A 126 2.46 -17.18 -6.74
N THR A 127 2.35 -18.50 -6.50
CA THR A 127 3.43 -19.32 -5.97
C THR A 127 3.85 -20.38 -6.99
N SER A 128 5.13 -20.46 -7.29
CA SER A 128 5.72 -21.50 -8.14
C SER A 128 7.05 -22.00 -7.57
N ALA A 129 7.46 -23.22 -7.91
CA ALA A 129 8.79 -23.70 -7.54
C ALA A 129 9.87 -23.07 -8.43
N ASN A 130 11.04 -22.78 -7.86
CA ASN A 130 12.20 -22.39 -8.65
C ASN A 130 12.68 -23.55 -9.54
N GLU A 131 13.56 -23.26 -10.51
CA GLU A 131 14.05 -24.26 -11.48
C GLU A 131 14.65 -25.52 -10.82
N ASP A 132 15.37 -25.34 -9.71
CA ASP A 132 16.01 -26.42 -8.96
C ASP A 132 15.07 -27.18 -8.00
N ASN A 133 13.79 -26.76 -7.88
CA ASN A 133 12.82 -27.30 -6.92
C ASN A 133 13.33 -27.34 -5.47
N THR A 134 14.01 -26.27 -5.04
CA THR A 134 14.52 -26.10 -3.67
C THR A 134 13.76 -25.04 -2.88
N SER A 135 13.14 -24.07 -3.57
CA SER A 135 12.41 -22.96 -2.99
C SER A 135 11.13 -22.67 -3.75
N PHE A 136 10.14 -22.12 -3.04
CA PHE A 136 9.00 -21.48 -3.67
C PHE A 136 9.29 -19.99 -3.86
N VAL A 137 8.96 -19.50 -5.05
CA VAL A 137 8.93 -18.09 -5.43
C VAL A 137 7.49 -17.61 -5.33
N HIS A 138 7.28 -16.47 -4.67
CA HIS A 138 5.97 -15.88 -4.43
C HIS A 138 5.92 -14.47 -5.04
N THR A 139 5.16 -14.31 -6.12
CA THR A 139 4.88 -13.01 -6.73
C THR A 139 3.62 -12.44 -6.10
N ILE A 140 3.75 -11.28 -5.45
CA ILE A 140 2.68 -10.66 -4.67
C ILE A 140 2.13 -9.47 -5.45
N SER A 141 0.83 -9.48 -5.70
CA SER A 141 0.11 -8.39 -6.36
C SER A 141 -1.08 -7.89 -5.54
N LEU A 142 -1.43 -6.62 -5.76
CA LEU A 142 -2.51 -5.93 -5.07
C LEU A 142 -3.66 -5.69 -6.03
N SER A 143 -4.89 -5.81 -5.54
CA SER A 143 -6.09 -5.55 -6.34
C SER A 143 -7.16 -4.86 -5.52
N GLY A 144 -7.69 -3.75 -6.04
CA GLY A 144 -8.82 -3.04 -5.45
C GLY A 144 -8.56 -2.48 -4.06
N ILE A 145 -7.29 -2.24 -3.70
CA ILE A 145 -6.94 -1.68 -2.39
C ILE A 145 -7.54 -0.28 -2.24
N SER A 146 -8.21 -0.04 -1.12
CA SER A 146 -8.78 1.26 -0.81
C SER A 146 -8.38 1.71 0.59
N PHE A 147 -7.79 2.90 0.66
CA PHE A 147 -7.52 3.61 1.91
C PHE A 147 -8.62 4.62 2.17
N VAL A 148 -8.91 4.86 3.45
CA VAL A 148 -9.84 5.92 3.87
C VAL A 148 -9.14 6.81 4.87
N THR A 149 -8.91 8.07 4.50
CA THR A 149 -8.24 9.06 5.35
C THR A 149 -9.10 9.40 6.58
N LYS A 150 -8.50 10.08 7.55
CA LYS A 150 -9.22 10.57 8.74
C LYS A 150 -10.33 11.58 8.41
N SER A 151 -10.25 12.27 7.27
CA SER A 151 -11.30 13.18 6.78
C SER A 151 -12.43 12.44 6.05
N GLY A 152 -12.32 11.12 5.86
CA GLY A 152 -13.29 10.29 5.15
C GLY A 152 -13.09 10.25 3.64
N GLU A 153 -11.97 10.79 3.14
CA GLU A 153 -11.62 10.70 1.73
C GLU A 153 -11.12 9.30 1.38
N ARG A 154 -11.49 8.79 0.20
CA ARG A 154 -11.08 7.47 -0.28
C ARG A 154 -9.96 7.61 -1.28
N ILE A 155 -8.82 6.98 -0.98
CA ILE A 155 -7.70 6.85 -1.90
C ILE A 155 -7.75 5.47 -2.55
N THR A 156 -7.93 5.44 -3.86
CA THR A 156 -7.92 4.21 -4.67
C THR A 156 -6.96 4.30 -5.85
N ASN A 157 -6.31 5.45 -6.05
CA ASN A 157 -5.35 5.65 -7.13
C ASN A 157 -3.96 5.20 -6.67
N LEU A 158 -3.69 3.92 -6.85
CA LEU A 158 -2.44 3.28 -6.47
C LEU A 158 -1.64 2.94 -7.73
N SER A 159 -0.44 3.49 -7.85
CA SER A 159 0.55 3.03 -8.83
C SER A 159 1.40 1.95 -8.17
N ILE A 160 0.76 0.80 -7.93
CA ILE A 160 1.37 -0.42 -7.39
C ILE A 160 0.49 -1.63 -7.62
N ASN A 161 0.63 -2.25 -8.80
CA ASN A 161 -0.06 -3.52 -9.07
C ASN A 161 0.73 -4.71 -8.53
N GLU A 162 2.06 -4.69 -8.68
CA GLU A 162 2.95 -5.72 -8.14
C GLU A 162 3.67 -5.18 -6.90
N PHE A 163 3.37 -5.79 -5.75
CA PHE A 163 4.07 -5.47 -4.51
C PHE A 163 5.49 -6.03 -4.51
N GLY A 164 5.73 -7.15 -5.19
CA GLY A 164 7.06 -7.68 -5.45
C GLY A 164 7.16 -9.17 -5.19
N GLU A 165 8.39 -9.69 -5.27
CA GLU A 165 8.68 -11.11 -5.18
C GLU A 165 9.43 -11.44 -3.88
N VAL A 166 9.05 -12.54 -3.24
CA VAL A 166 9.78 -13.13 -2.11
C VAL A 166 9.92 -14.64 -2.28
N SER A 167 10.88 -15.25 -1.59
CA SER A 167 11.09 -16.71 -1.65
C SER A 167 11.03 -17.35 -0.27
N THR A 168 10.52 -18.58 -0.22
CA THR A 168 10.58 -19.46 0.95
C THR A 168 11.21 -20.80 0.58
N THR A 169 11.81 -21.50 1.55
CA THR A 169 12.26 -22.88 1.34
C THR A 169 11.06 -23.80 1.18
N ILE A 170 11.12 -24.78 0.28
CA ILE A 170 10.06 -25.80 0.19
C ILE A 170 9.99 -26.56 1.52
N PRO A 171 8.83 -26.63 2.20
CA PRO A 171 8.68 -27.39 3.43
C PRO A 171 9.02 -28.86 3.17
N THR A 172 9.97 -29.40 3.91
CA THR A 172 10.20 -30.85 3.95
C THR A 172 9.12 -31.47 4.83
N ASN A 173 8.27 -32.32 4.25
CA ASN A 173 7.32 -33.15 5.01
C ASN A 173 8.03 -34.04 6.05
#